data_AF-A0A932HQ63-F1
#
_entry.id   AF-A0A932HQ63-F1
#
_cell.length_a   1.000
_cell.length_b   1.000
_cell.length_c   1.000
_cell.angle_alpha   90.00
_cell.angle_beta   90.00
_cell.angle_gamma   90.00
#
_symmetry.space_group_name_H-M   'P 1'
#
loop_
_entity.id
_entity.type
_entity.pdbx_description
1 polymer ?
#
loop_
_entity_poly.entity_id
_entity_poly.type
_entity_poly.pdbx_seq_one_letter_code
_entity_poly.pdbx_strand_id
1 'polypeptide(L)' 'DTGIGIPEEKLGAIFEAFQQVDNSPSRKYEGTGLGLTISRALCGAMGYLLDVKSQAGKGSVFSIYLEQGGGKETGEPA' A
#
# COMPACT_ATOMS: atom_id res chain seq x y z
N ASP A 1 5.19 7.37 8.58
CA ASP A 1 4.91 7.32 10.03
C ASP A 1 6.21 7.14 10.80
N THR A 2 6.16 7.23 12.13
CA THR A 2 7.29 7.01 13.04
C THR A 2 7.02 5.82 13.98
N GLY A 3 6.22 4.86 13.51
CA GLY A 3 5.79 3.69 14.27
C GLY A 3 6.83 2.56 14.28
N ILE A 4 6.37 1.34 14.53
CA ILE A 4 7.22 0.16 14.67
C ILE A 4 7.97 -0.24 13.39
N GLY A 5 7.57 0.27 12.23
CA GLY A 5 8.11 -0.14 10.93
C GLY A 5 7.77 -1.59 10.56
N ILE A 6 8.24 -2.01 9.39
CA ILE A 6 7.95 -3.30 8.76
C ILE A 6 9.29 -3.95 8.36
N PRO A 7 9.56 -5.20 8.76
CA PRO A 7 10.73 -5.95 8.29
C PRO A 7 10.72 -6.16 6.78
N GLU A 8 11.90 -6.20 6.16
CA GLU A 8 12.08 -6.28 4.70
C GLU A 8 11.38 -7.50 4.11
N GLU A 9 11.51 -8.65 4.78
CA GLU A 9 10.91 -9.92 4.39
C GLU A 9 9.38 -9.91 4.41
N LYS A 10 8.76 -8.92 5.07
CA LYS A 10 7.30 -8.76 5.14
C LYS A 10 6.75 -7.70 4.20
N LEU A 11 7.59 -6.88 3.57
CA LEU A 11 7.16 -5.76 2.72
C LEU A 11 6.29 -6.19 1.54
N GLY A 12 6.55 -7.37 0.95
CA GLY A 12 5.71 -7.91 -0.12
C GLY A 12 4.31 -8.30 0.35
N ALA A 13 4.23 -8.96 1.51
CA ALA A 13 3.01 -9.56 2.02
C ALA A 13 2.01 -8.53 2.59
N ILE A 14 2.43 -7.30 2.92
CA ILE A 14 1.52 -6.31 3.54
C ILE A 14 0.39 -5.83 2.60
N PHE A 15 0.51 -6.12 1.31
CA PHE A 15 -0.52 -5.81 0.30
C PHE A 15 -1.44 -7.00 0.00
N GLU A 16 -1.22 -8.14 0.64
CA GLU A 16 -2.09 -9.31 0.50
C GLU A 16 -3.28 -9.22 1.46
N ALA A 17 -4.44 -9.64 0.98
CA ALA A 17 -5.66 -9.61 1.77
C ALA A 17 -5.50 -10.47 3.04
N PHE A 18 -5.97 -9.95 4.17
CA PHE A 18 -5.96 -10.61 5.47
C PHE A 18 -4.56 -10.89 6.06
N GLN A 19 -3.49 -10.41 5.43
CA GLN A 19 -2.15 -10.48 6.00
C GLN A 19 -1.90 -9.35 6.99
N GLN A 20 -1.29 -9.70 8.12
CA GLN A 20 -0.87 -8.75 9.14
C GLN A 20 0.57 -9.04 9.56
N VAL A 21 1.35 -7.99 9.77
CA VAL A 21 2.78 -8.08 10.11
C VAL A 21 2.97 -8.76 11.47
N ASP A 22 2.00 -8.64 12.38
CA ASP A 22 1.95 -9.31 13.68
C ASP A 22 0.79 -10.32 13.77
N ASN A 23 1.16 -11.60 13.82
CA ASN A 23 0.26 -12.74 14.05
C ASN A 23 0.35 -13.28 15.49
N SER A 24 1.02 -12.56 16.41
CA SER A 24 1.09 -12.97 17.81
C SER A 24 -0.30 -12.95 18.47
N PRO A 25 -0.62 -13.91 19.35
CA PRO A 25 -1.83 -13.86 20.19
C PRO A 25 -1.90 -12.63 21.09
N SER A 26 -0.77 -11.94 21.33
CA SER A 26 -0.70 -10.64 22.03
C SER A 26 -0.79 -9.46 21.06
N ARG A 27 -1.71 -9.52 20.09
CA ARG A 27 -1.79 -8.55 19.00
C ARG A 27 -2.01 -7.14 19.57
N LYS A 28 -1.07 -6.23 19.31
CA LYS A 28 -1.09 -4.86 19.85
C LYS A 28 -1.99 -3.89 19.06
N TYR A 29 -2.32 -4.23 17.82
CA TYR A 29 -3.08 -3.38 16.90
C TYR A 29 -4.19 -4.17 16.19
N GLU A 30 -5.43 -3.71 16.31
CA GLU A 30 -6.61 -4.32 15.69
C GLU A 30 -6.67 -4.05 14.17
N GLY A 31 -7.39 -4.89 13.43
CA GLY A 31 -7.61 -4.74 12.00
C GLY A 31 -7.72 -6.07 11.26
N THR A 32 -8.33 -6.05 10.06
CA THR A 32 -8.52 -7.24 9.20
C THR A 32 -7.42 -7.41 8.16
N GLY A 33 -6.43 -6.52 8.09
CA GLY A 33 -5.36 -6.55 7.07
C GLY A 33 -5.81 -6.09 5.67
N LEU A 34 -7.03 -5.56 5.51
CA LEU A 34 -7.55 -5.19 4.18
C LEU A 34 -7.15 -3.79 3.70
N GLY A 35 -6.73 -2.90 4.61
CA GLY A 35 -6.50 -1.48 4.28
C GLY A 35 -5.53 -1.26 3.11
N LEU A 36 -4.31 -1.78 3.20
CA LEU A 36 -3.29 -1.63 2.15
C LEU A 36 -3.65 -2.37 0.86
N THR A 37 -4.33 -3.51 0.97
CA THR A 37 -4.84 -4.25 -0.20
C THR A 37 -5.81 -3.38 -0.99
N ILE A 38 -6.79 -2.76 -0.30
CA ILE A 38 -7.77 -1.85 -0.91
C ILE A 38 -7.08 -0.60 -1.47
N SER A 39 -6.15 0.00 -0.73
CA SER A 39 -5.40 1.18 -1.19
C SER A 39 -4.60 0.89 -2.47
N ARG A 40 -3.95 -0.28 -2.57
CA ARG A 40 -3.20 -0.67 -3.78
C ARG A 40 -4.14 -0.91 -4.97
N ALA A 41 -5.28 -1.55 -4.74
CA ALA A 41 -6.28 -1.77 -5.78
C ALA A 41 -6.86 -0.44 -6.29
N LEU A 42 -7.17 0.50 -5.38
CA LEU A 42 -7.66 1.82 -5.75
C LEU A 42 -6.62 2.62 -6.55
N CYS A 43 -5.36 2.65 -6.09
CA CYS A 43 -4.28 3.30 -6.84
C CYS A 43 -4.15 2.69 -8.24
N GLY A 44 -4.12 1.36 -8.35
CA GLY A 44 -4.04 0.67 -9.65
C GLY A 44 -5.22 0.98 -10.56
N ALA A 45 -6.44 1.05 -10.03
CA ALA A 45 -7.63 1.43 -10.79
C ALA A 45 -7.57 2.88 -11.32
N MET A 46 -6.86 3.76 -10.62
CA MET A 46 -6.59 5.14 -11.03
C MET A 46 -5.34 5.28 -11.91
N GLY A 47 -4.66 4.19 -12.25
CA GLY A 47 -3.40 4.22 -13.01
C GLY A 47 -2.20 4.71 -12.19
N TYR A 48 -2.28 4.64 -10.86
CA TYR A 48 -1.21 5.03 -9.94
C TYR A 48 -0.51 3.82 -9.33
N LEU A 49 0.74 4.02 -8.93
CA LEU A 49 1.53 3.01 -8.22
C LEU A 49 1.62 3.37 -6.74
N LEU A 50 1.24 2.45 -5.86
CA LEU A 50 1.48 2.53 -4.42
C LEU A 50 2.72 1.72 -4.06
N ASP A 51 3.72 2.38 -3.46
CA ASP A 51 4.96 1.79 -2.97
C ASP A 51 5.15 2.04 -1.46
N VAL A 52 6.05 1.29 -0.85
CA VAL A 52 6.38 1.38 0.57
C VAL A 52 7.89 1.23 0.80
N LYS A 53 8.44 2.09 1.64
CA LYS A 53 9.77 1.94 2.23
C LYS A 53 9.63 1.92 3.73
N SER A 54 10.17 0.91 4.39
CA SER A 54 10.07 0.79 5.83
C SER A 54 11.35 0.26 6.43
N GLN A 55 11.58 0.61 7.69
CA GLN A 55 12.63 0.01 8.50
C GLN A 55 12.07 -0.32 9.88
N ALA A 56 12.25 -1.58 10.31
CA ALA A 56 11.85 -2.03 11.64
C ALA A 56 12.48 -1.13 12.73
N GLY A 57 11.66 -0.69 13.67
CA GLY A 57 12.00 0.24 14.75
C GLY A 57 12.11 1.71 14.36
N LYS A 58 11.93 2.09 13.08
CA LYS A 58 12.00 3.49 12.62
C LYS A 58 10.69 4.02 12.04
N GLY A 59 9.85 3.16 11.48
CA GLY A 59 8.60 3.53 10.83
C GLY A 59 8.62 3.29 9.33
N SER A 60 7.58 3.76 8.63
CA SER A 60 7.38 3.53 7.20
C SER A 60 7.07 4.82 6.43
N VAL A 61 7.33 4.80 5.14
CA VAL A 61 6.94 5.82 4.17
C VAL A 61 6.17 5.12 3.07
N PHE A 62 4.93 5.54 2.85
CA PHE A 62 4.10 5.09 1.74
C PHE A 62 4.09 6.18 0.67
N SER A 63 4.27 5.81 -0.59
CA SER A 63 4.39 6.74 -1.71
C SER A 63 3.43 6.34 -2.81
N ILE A 64 2.67 7.31 -3.33
CA ILE A 64 1.83 7.13 -4.51
C ILE A 64 2.50 7.88 -5.66
N TYR A 65 2.80 7.18 -6.73
CA TYR A 65 3.36 7.74 -7.95
C TYR A 65 2.23 7.99 -8.95
N LEU A 66 2.12 9.24 -9.38
CA LEU A 66 1.19 9.68 -10.41
C LEU A 66 1.99 9.89 -11.70
N GLU A 67 1.60 9.23 -12.79
CA GLU A 67 2.12 9.58 -14.11
C GLU A 67 1.43 10.87 -14.57
N GLN A 68 2.17 11.97 -14.67
CA GLN A 68 1.69 13.18 -15.34
C GLN A 68 1.72 12.92 -16.86
N GLY A 69 0.59 12.49 -17.42
CA GLY A 69 0.38 12.51 -18.88
C GLY A 69 -0.34 11.28 -19.41
N GLY A 70 -1.66 11.41 -19.58
CA GLY A 70 -2.46 10.36 -20.20
C GLY A 70 -3.96 10.59 -20.15
N GLY A 71 -4.41 11.85 -20.14
CA GLY A 71 -5.78 12.13 -20.57
C GLY A 71 -5.87 11.70 -22.03
N LYS A 72 -6.32 10.47 -22.28
CA LYS A 72 -6.83 10.12 -23.60
C LYS A 72 -8.02 11.03 -23.81
N GLU A 73 -7.84 12.09 -24.59
CA GLU A 73 -8.94 12.80 -25.21
C GLU A 73 -9.81 11.73 -25.86
N THR A 74 -11.00 11.50 -25.31
CA THR A 74 -12.04 10.72 -25.98
C THR A 74 -12.52 11.56 -27.15
N GLY A 75 -11.71 11.60 -28.21
CA GLY A 75 -12.10 12.11 -29.51
C GLY A 75 -13.08 11.13 -30.11
N GLU A 76 -14.37 11.41 -29.95
CA GLU A 76 -15.43 10.84 -30.76
C GLU A 76 -15.39 11.56 -32.12
N PRO A 77 -15.06 10.89 -33.25
CA PRO A 77 -15.15 11.55 -34.55
C PRO A 77 -16.62 11.70 -34.96
N ALA A 78 -16.94 12.90 -35.45
CA ALA A 78 -18.21 13.28 -36.06
C ALA A 78 -18.49 12.51 -37.37
#